data_AF-A0A2S2NMW9-F1
#
_entry.id   AF-A0A2S2NMW9-F1
#
_cell.length_a   1.000
_cell.length_b   1.000
_cell.length_c   1.000
_cell.angle_alpha   90.00
_cell.angle_beta   90.00
_cell.angle_gamma   90.00
#
_symmetry.space_group_name_H-M   'P 1'
#
loop_
_entity.id
_entity.type
_entity.pdbx_description
1 polymer ?
#
loop_
_entity_poly.entity_id
_entity_poly.type
_entity_poly.pdbx_seq_one_letter_code
_entity_poly.pdbx_strand_id
1 'polypeptide(L)'
;MFPVFSLVLDKDVLSKIALTYPELYKELSKGRSLSYKTFFIWVLISIYQGGVIMYGALFLFEDEFIHIVAISFTALILTELIMVALTVRTWHYLMLLAELFSLAVYILSLILLKDYFDSHFIQTESFLWKVTVITLVSCLPLYILKFLRKKFSPPSYSKLS
;
A
#
# COMPACT_ATOMS: atom_id res chain seq x y z
N MET A 1 -2.71 -9.44 4.13
CA MET A 1 -1.31 -9.52 3.63
C MET A 1 -1.12 -10.47 2.45
N PHE A 2 -2.17 -11.15 1.96
CA PHE A 2 -2.07 -12.03 0.79
C PHE A 2 -1.50 -11.36 -0.49
N PRO A 3 -1.74 -10.06 -0.76
CA PRO A 3 -1.16 -9.37 -1.92
C PRO A 3 0.36 -9.41 -1.98
N VAL A 4 1.04 -9.37 -0.83
CA VAL A 4 2.51 -9.41 -0.76
C VAL A 4 3.06 -10.74 -1.30
N PHE A 5 2.37 -11.85 -1.02
CA PHE A 5 2.74 -13.15 -1.61
C PHE A 5 2.45 -13.20 -3.10
N SER A 6 1.38 -12.55 -3.54
CA SER A 6 1.05 -12.47 -4.97
C SER A 6 2.05 -11.60 -5.75
N LEU A 7 2.72 -10.63 -5.11
CA LEU A 7 3.80 -9.83 -5.73
C LEU A 7 4.99 -10.68 -6.18
N VAL A 8 5.21 -11.86 -5.59
CA VAL A 8 6.27 -12.80 -6.03
C VAL A 8 6.03 -13.28 -7.46
N LEU A 9 4.78 -13.26 -7.92
CA LEU A 9 4.39 -13.64 -9.28
C LEU A 9 4.40 -12.47 -10.27
N ASP A 10 4.61 -11.23 -9.80
CA ASP A 10 4.65 -10.04 -10.66
C ASP A 10 5.91 -10.06 -11.52
N LYS A 11 5.78 -9.66 -12.79
CA LYS A 11 6.87 -9.69 -13.78
C LYS A 11 7.03 -8.32 -14.41
N ASP A 12 8.23 -7.76 -14.35
CA ASP A 12 8.54 -6.46 -14.97
C ASP A 12 8.50 -6.49 -16.51
N VAL A 13 8.95 -7.60 -17.12
CA VAL A 13 9.00 -7.81 -18.58
C VAL A 13 8.67 -9.25 -18.95
N LEU A 14 8.19 -9.45 -20.18
CA LEU A 14 7.94 -10.80 -20.72
C LEU A 14 9.25 -11.57 -20.90
N SER A 15 9.21 -12.89 -20.70
CA SER A 15 10.40 -13.75 -20.80
C SER A 15 11.13 -13.65 -22.15
N LYS A 16 10.38 -13.49 -23.27
CA LYS A 16 10.97 -13.30 -24.61
C LYS A 16 11.80 -12.01 -24.71
N ILE A 17 11.32 -10.92 -24.11
CA ILE A 17 12.01 -9.62 -24.09
C ILE A 17 13.26 -9.71 -23.22
N ALA A 18 13.15 -10.35 -22.05
CA ALA A 18 14.29 -10.56 -21.16
C ALA A 18 15.44 -11.34 -21.84
N LEU A 19 15.12 -12.34 -22.67
CA LEU A 19 16.11 -13.09 -23.45
C LEU A 19 16.69 -12.30 -24.63
N THR A 20 15.90 -11.39 -25.21
CA THR A 20 16.34 -10.56 -26.35
C THR A 20 17.29 -9.45 -25.91
N TYR A 21 17.10 -8.91 -24.69
CA TYR A 21 17.86 -7.78 -24.15
C TYR A 21 18.62 -8.15 -22.86
N PRO A 22 19.76 -8.87 -22.94
CA PRO A 22 20.55 -9.29 -21.76
C PRO A 22 21.14 -8.09 -20.98
N GLU A 23 21.19 -6.91 -21.60
CA GLU A 23 21.56 -5.65 -20.95
C GLU A 23 20.67 -5.29 -19.75
N LEU A 24 19.39 -5.70 -19.76
CA LEU A 24 18.48 -5.53 -18.62
C LEU A 24 19.01 -6.26 -17.37
N TYR A 25 19.57 -7.46 -17.55
CA TYR A 25 20.18 -8.22 -16.46
C TYR A 25 21.48 -7.57 -15.97
N LYS A 26 22.30 -7.07 -16.90
CA LYS A 26 23.54 -6.34 -16.56
C LYS A 26 23.25 -5.08 -15.73
N GLU A 27 22.13 -4.41 -15.95
CA GLU A 27 21.70 -3.27 -15.14
C GLU A 27 21.32 -3.67 -13.71
N LEU A 28 20.62 -4.79 -13.53
CA LEU A 28 20.23 -5.32 -12.22
C LEU A 28 21.45 -5.70 -11.37
N SER A 29 22.48 -6.27 -12.00
CA SER A 29 23.75 -6.62 -11.33
C SER A 29 24.49 -5.43 -10.71
N LYS A 30 24.18 -4.19 -11.12
CA LYS A 30 24.77 -2.96 -10.54
C LYS A 30 24.29 -2.66 -9.11
N GLY A 31 23.34 -3.43 -8.55
CA GLY A 31 22.89 -3.29 -7.16
C GLY A 31 22.13 -2.01 -6.85
N ARG A 32 21.67 -1.27 -7.87
CA ARG A 32 21.03 0.04 -7.70
C ARG A 32 19.61 -0.03 -7.14
N SER A 33 18.95 -1.19 -7.25
CA SER A 33 17.57 -1.38 -6.79
C SER A 33 17.47 -1.52 -5.26
N LEU A 34 18.41 -2.22 -4.64
CA LEU A 34 18.39 -2.56 -3.22
C LEU A 34 19.69 -2.07 -2.57
N SER A 35 19.69 -0.80 -2.20
CA SER A 35 20.83 -0.08 -1.63
C SER A 35 20.44 0.52 -0.27
N TYR A 36 21.41 0.89 0.55
CA TYR A 36 21.14 1.59 1.82
C TYR A 36 20.28 2.84 1.61
N LYS A 37 20.50 3.56 0.50
CA LYS A 37 19.68 4.72 0.15
C LYS A 37 18.20 4.35 -0.03
N THR A 38 17.90 3.28 -0.77
CA THR A 38 16.51 2.86 -0.98
C THR A 38 15.89 2.35 0.31
N PHE A 39 16.64 1.61 1.14
CA PHE A 39 16.20 1.18 2.46
C PHE A 39 15.78 2.36 3.35
N PHE A 40 16.64 3.37 3.54
CA PHE A 40 16.32 4.52 4.38
C PHE A 40 15.14 5.34 3.85
N ILE A 41 14.99 5.45 2.52
CA ILE A 41 13.80 6.08 1.91
C ILE A 41 12.54 5.31 2.30
N TRP A 42 12.54 3.98 2.20
CA TRP A 42 11.40 3.16 2.60
C TRP A 42 11.10 3.27 4.10
N VAL A 43 12.11 3.29 4.96
CA VAL A 43 11.94 3.53 6.41
C VAL A 43 11.30 4.88 6.69
N LEU A 44 11.76 5.94 6.02
CA LEU A 44 11.18 7.28 6.17
C LEU A 44 9.70 7.31 5.73
N ILE A 45 9.37 6.62 4.64
CA ILE A 45 7.99 6.48 4.16
C ILE A 45 7.13 5.76 5.21
N SER A 46 7.61 4.66 5.79
CA SER A 46 6.88 3.93 6.83
C SER A 46 6.66 4.77 8.09
N ILE A 47 7.66 5.54 8.52
CA ILE A 47 7.53 6.47 9.66
C ILE A 47 6.50 7.55 9.36
N TYR A 48 6.53 8.11 8.15
CA TYR A 48 5.56 9.12 7.71
C TYR A 48 4.13 8.56 7.72
N GLN A 49 3.89 7.41 7.08
CA GLN A 49 2.55 6.81 7.02
C GLN A 49 2.02 6.45 8.41
N GLY A 50 2.86 5.82 9.24
CA GLY A 50 2.51 5.49 10.61
C GLY A 50 2.20 6.72 11.46
N GLY A 51 3.00 7.79 11.30
CA GLY A 51 2.78 9.07 11.95
C GLY A 51 1.46 9.72 11.53
N VAL A 52 1.20 9.83 10.23
CA VAL A 52 -0.05 10.41 9.71
C VAL A 52 -1.28 9.65 10.20
N ILE A 53 -1.23 8.32 10.22
CA ILE A 53 -2.34 7.49 10.70
C ILE A 53 -2.56 7.72 12.20
N MET A 54 -1.50 7.70 13.01
CA MET A 54 -1.60 7.84 14.46
C MET A 54 -2.04 9.25 14.87
N TYR A 55 -1.34 10.28 14.40
CA TYR A 55 -1.70 11.67 14.70
C TYR A 55 -3.06 12.03 14.11
N GLY A 56 -3.39 11.54 12.91
CA GLY A 56 -4.71 11.73 12.31
C GLY A 56 -5.82 11.10 13.13
N ALA A 57 -5.63 9.87 13.62
CA ALA A 57 -6.63 9.18 14.45
C ALA A 57 -6.84 9.88 15.80
N LEU A 58 -5.76 10.35 16.45
CA LEU A 58 -5.83 11.09 17.71
C LEU A 58 -6.43 12.48 17.56
N PHE A 59 -6.11 13.19 16.48
CA PHE A 59 -6.62 14.54 16.24
C PHE A 59 -8.10 14.55 15.85
N LEU A 60 -8.56 13.54 15.10
CA LEU A 60 -9.94 13.48 14.64
C LEU A 60 -10.94 12.88 15.64
N PHE A 61 -10.49 12.32 16.77
CA PHE A 61 -11.39 11.77 17.79
C PHE A 61 -10.90 12.00 19.22
N GLU A 62 -11.75 12.64 20.02
CA GLU A 62 -11.48 12.97 21.42
C GLU A 62 -12.25 12.09 22.42
N ASP A 63 -13.15 11.20 21.95
CA ASP A 63 -14.19 10.65 22.82
C ASP A 63 -13.88 9.27 23.42
N GLU A 64 -13.31 8.30 22.69
CA GLU A 64 -13.01 6.95 23.22
C GLU A 64 -11.80 6.25 22.57
N PHE A 65 -11.00 5.53 23.37
CA PHE A 65 -9.81 4.80 22.91
C PHE A 65 -10.14 3.69 21.88
N ILE A 66 -11.25 2.98 22.08
CA ILE A 66 -11.68 1.89 21.19
C ILE A 66 -11.93 2.42 19.77
N HIS A 67 -12.51 3.61 19.65
CA HIS A 67 -12.72 4.28 18.36
C HIS A 67 -11.42 4.65 17.67
N ILE A 68 -10.43 5.17 18.41
CA ILE A 68 -9.10 5.51 17.89
C ILE A 68 -8.41 4.25 17.32
N VAL A 69 -8.47 3.13 18.05
CA VAL A 69 -7.92 1.85 17.60
C VAL A 69 -8.64 1.36 16.34
N ALA A 70 -9.98 1.43 16.31
CA ALA A 70 -10.76 1.04 15.15
C ALA A 70 -10.35 1.81 13.89
N ILE A 71 -10.27 3.13 13.98
CA ILE A 71 -9.96 3.99 12.83
C ILE A 71 -8.52 3.81 12.37
N SER A 72 -7.57 3.83 13.29
CA SER A 72 -6.16 3.68 12.96
C SER A 72 -5.89 2.31 12.31
N PHE A 73 -6.49 1.24 12.82
CA PHE A 73 -6.35 -0.10 12.26
C PHE A 73 -6.98 -0.21 10.86
N THR A 74 -8.19 0.35 10.69
CA THR A 74 -8.88 0.41 9.39
C THR A 74 -8.06 1.19 8.37
N ALA A 75 -7.60 2.38 8.76
CA ALA A 75 -6.82 3.25 7.91
C ALA A 75 -5.48 2.61 7.53
N LEU A 76 -4.82 1.90 8.45
CA LEU A 76 -3.60 1.15 8.18
C LEU A 76 -3.83 0.07 7.13
N ILE A 77 -4.84 -0.80 7.31
CA ILE A 77 -5.11 -1.90 6.37
C ILE A 77 -5.44 -1.35 4.99
N LEU A 78 -6.30 -0.33 4.90
CA LEU A 78 -6.66 0.29 3.63
C LEU A 78 -5.46 0.99 2.97
N THR A 79 -4.63 1.69 3.74
CA THR A 79 -3.39 2.33 3.25
C THR A 79 -2.48 1.28 2.61
N GLU A 80 -2.26 0.16 3.28
CA GLU A 80 -1.41 -0.92 2.78
C GLU A 80 -2.00 -1.60 1.53
N LEU A 81 -3.31 -1.90 1.52
CA LEU A 81 -3.95 -2.50 0.34
C LEU A 81 -3.89 -1.57 -0.87
N ILE A 82 -4.16 -0.27 -0.69
CA ILE A 82 -4.04 0.74 -1.75
C ILE A 82 -2.59 0.87 -2.21
N MET A 83 -1.63 0.90 -1.27
CA MET A 83 -0.21 0.98 -1.60
C MET A 83 0.22 -0.20 -2.46
N VAL A 84 -0.20 -1.42 -2.11
CA VAL A 84 0.08 -2.61 -2.91
C VAL A 84 -0.58 -2.52 -4.29
N ALA A 85 -1.88 -2.22 -4.37
CA ALA A 85 -2.61 -2.06 -5.63
C ALA A 85 -1.96 -1.06 -6.59
N LEU A 86 -1.42 0.04 -6.06
CA LEU A 86 -0.71 1.07 -6.83
C LEU A 86 0.75 0.71 -7.15
N THR A 87 1.29 -0.35 -6.56
CA THR A 87 2.66 -0.84 -6.80
C THR A 87 2.75 -1.98 -7.80
N VAL A 88 1.71 -2.78 -7.92
CA VAL A 88 1.60 -3.86 -8.90
C VAL A 88 1.84 -3.35 -10.32
N ARG A 89 2.67 -4.05 -11.09
CA ARG A 89 2.91 -3.75 -12.50
C ARG A 89 1.97 -4.52 -13.41
N THR A 90 1.76 -5.80 -13.14
CA THR A 90 0.88 -6.66 -13.93
C THR A 90 -0.34 -7.10 -13.13
N TRP A 91 -1.53 -6.79 -13.64
CA TRP A 91 -2.78 -7.25 -13.03
C TRP A 91 -3.09 -8.66 -13.51
N HIS A 92 -2.61 -9.67 -12.78
CA HIS A 92 -3.03 -11.06 -12.96
C HIS A 92 -4.18 -11.40 -12.00
N TYR A 93 -4.98 -12.40 -12.38
CA TYR A 93 -6.19 -12.80 -11.63
C TYR A 93 -5.93 -13.10 -10.15
N LEU A 94 -4.78 -13.71 -9.81
CA LEU A 94 -4.42 -14.01 -8.42
C LEU A 94 -4.12 -12.76 -7.60
N MET A 95 -3.61 -11.68 -8.20
CA MET A 95 -3.40 -10.41 -7.49
C MET A 95 -4.73 -9.80 -7.05
N LEU A 96 -5.68 -9.71 -8.00
CA LEU A 96 -7.01 -9.20 -7.71
C LEU A 96 -7.71 -10.05 -6.64
N LEU A 97 -7.62 -11.39 -6.76
CA LEU A 97 -8.18 -12.29 -5.77
C LEU A 97 -7.54 -12.10 -4.39
N ALA A 98 -6.21 -11.92 -4.31
CA ALA A 98 -5.50 -11.73 -3.04
C ALA A 98 -5.85 -10.41 -2.34
N GLU A 99 -6.05 -9.34 -3.11
CA GLU A 99 -6.52 -8.04 -2.60
C GLU A 99 -7.94 -8.14 -2.06
N LEU A 100 -8.88 -8.65 -2.86
CA LEU A 100 -10.27 -8.83 -2.44
C LEU A 100 -10.38 -9.78 -1.24
N PHE A 101 -9.63 -10.86 -1.22
CA PHE A 101 -9.63 -11.81 -0.11
C PHE A 101 -9.09 -11.18 1.18
N SER A 102 -8.02 -10.37 1.09
CA SER A 102 -7.50 -9.66 2.27
C SER A 102 -8.51 -8.64 2.80
N LEU A 103 -9.19 -7.92 1.92
CA LEU A 103 -10.24 -6.97 2.28
C LEU A 103 -11.44 -7.69 2.91
N ALA A 104 -11.86 -8.84 2.35
CA ALA A 104 -12.96 -9.64 2.86
C ALA A 104 -12.66 -10.21 4.26
N VAL A 105 -11.45 -10.73 4.49
CA VAL A 105 -11.02 -11.21 5.82
C VAL A 105 -11.05 -10.08 6.84
N TYR A 106 -10.66 -8.87 6.44
CA TYR A 106 -10.74 -7.70 7.31
C TYR A 106 -12.19 -7.30 7.63
N ILE A 107 -13.08 -7.22 6.64
CA ILE A 107 -14.52 -6.95 6.88
C ILE A 107 -15.11 -8.03 7.80
N LEU A 108 -14.77 -9.29 7.57
CA LEU A 108 -15.21 -10.40 8.43
C LEU A 108 -14.71 -10.23 9.87
N SER A 109 -13.47 -9.75 10.07
CA SER A 109 -12.95 -9.48 11.41
C SER A 109 -13.72 -8.38 12.15
N LEU A 110 -14.19 -7.33 11.45
CA LEU A 110 -15.02 -6.29 12.05
C LEU A 110 -16.39 -6.81 12.51
N ILE A 111 -16.94 -7.79 11.79
CA ILE A 111 -18.25 -8.38 12.12
C ILE A 111 -18.14 -9.41 13.25
N LEU A 112 -17.03 -10.17 13.30
CA LEU A 112 -16.81 -11.21 14.31
C LEU A 112 -16.36 -10.64 15.66
N LEU A 113 -15.48 -9.62 15.67
CA LEU A 113 -14.89 -9.06 16.90
C LEU A 113 -15.71 -7.88 17.44
N LYS A 114 -17.00 -8.11 17.71
CA LYS A 114 -17.91 -7.06 18.21
C LYS A 114 -17.54 -6.52 19.60
N ASP A 115 -16.83 -7.31 20.39
CA ASP A 115 -16.37 -6.91 21.73
C ASP A 115 -15.24 -5.86 21.69
N TYR A 116 -14.54 -5.76 20.55
CA TYR A 116 -13.43 -4.82 20.35
C TYR A 116 -13.75 -3.70 19.38
N PHE A 117 -14.77 -3.86 18.56
CA PHE A 117 -15.17 -2.88 17.55
C PHE A 117 -16.66 -2.57 17.70
N ASP A 118 -16.98 -1.32 18.06
CA ASP A 118 -18.37 -0.89 18.11
C ASP A 118 -18.96 -0.90 16.69
N SER A 119 -19.89 -1.85 16.47
CA SER A 119 -20.55 -2.06 15.19
C SER A 119 -21.42 -0.88 14.78
N HIS A 120 -21.98 -0.15 15.75
CA HIS A 120 -22.79 1.05 15.49
C HIS A 120 -21.89 2.21 15.02
N PHE A 121 -20.72 2.36 15.64
CA PHE A 121 -19.73 3.36 15.28
C PHE A 121 -19.17 3.15 13.86
N ILE A 122 -18.84 1.92 13.48
CA ILE A 122 -18.27 1.60 12.14
C ILE A 122 -19.22 1.99 11.01
N GLN A 123 -20.53 1.86 11.22
CA GLN A 123 -21.53 2.20 10.20
C GLN A 123 -21.82 3.70 10.12
N THR A 124 -21.28 4.50 11.04
CA THR A 124 -21.52 5.94 11.08
C THR A 124 -20.75 6.64 9.96
N GLU A 125 -21.37 7.63 9.30
CA GLU A 125 -20.70 8.42 8.26
C GLU A 125 -19.41 9.08 8.78
N SER A 126 -19.40 9.46 10.07
CA SER A 126 -18.23 9.98 10.79
C SER A 126 -17.03 9.05 10.70
N PHE A 127 -17.23 7.74 10.85
CA PHE A 127 -16.14 6.78 10.74
C PHE A 127 -15.59 6.73 9.31
N LEU A 128 -16.48 6.64 8.32
CA LEU A 128 -16.11 6.52 6.91
C LEU A 128 -15.29 7.72 6.42
N TRP A 129 -15.77 8.95 6.60
CA TRP A 129 -15.05 10.12 6.07
C TRP A 129 -13.69 10.31 6.74
N LYS A 130 -13.58 10.03 8.04
CA LYS A 130 -12.33 10.18 8.79
C LYS A 130 -11.30 9.14 8.37
N VAL A 131 -11.70 7.88 8.24
CA VAL A 131 -10.84 6.82 7.68
C VAL A 131 -10.41 7.18 6.26
N THR A 132 -11.31 7.66 5.41
CA THR A 132 -11.00 8.09 4.04
C THR A 132 -10.01 9.25 4.00
N VAL A 133 -10.17 10.27 4.84
CA VAL A 133 -9.23 11.40 4.90
C VAL A 133 -7.85 10.93 5.36
N ILE A 134 -7.76 10.12 6.41
CA ILE A 134 -6.48 9.62 6.94
C ILE A 134 -5.77 8.75 5.88
N THR A 135 -6.49 7.84 5.23
CA THR A 135 -5.93 6.99 4.17
C THR A 135 -5.46 7.81 2.97
N LEU A 136 -6.23 8.82 2.54
CA LEU A 136 -5.82 9.72 1.46
C LEU A 136 -4.55 10.50 1.82
N VAL A 137 -4.49 11.13 3.00
CA VAL A 137 -3.30 11.91 3.42
C VAL A 137 -2.07 11.03 3.59
N SER A 138 -2.25 9.77 4.01
CA SER A 138 -1.16 8.79 4.13
C SER A 138 -0.62 8.36 2.76
N CYS A 139 -1.50 8.06 1.79
CA CYS A 139 -1.10 7.49 0.50
C CYS A 139 -0.75 8.51 -0.59
N LEU A 140 -1.46 9.65 -0.63
CA LEU A 140 -1.45 10.56 -1.77
C LEU A 140 -0.07 11.23 -1.99
N PRO A 141 0.64 11.72 -0.96
CA PRO A 141 1.98 12.30 -1.13
C PRO A 141 2.98 11.28 -1.68
N LEU A 142 2.90 10.03 -1.24
CA LEU A 142 3.77 8.95 -1.71
C LEU A 142 3.48 8.60 -3.17
N TYR A 143 2.20 8.60 -3.54
CA TYR A 143 1.80 8.41 -4.93
C TYR A 143 2.34 9.52 -5.83
N ILE A 144 2.21 10.78 -5.43
CA ILE A 144 2.76 11.93 -6.19
C ILE A 144 4.28 11.77 -6.35
N LEU A 145 5.01 11.50 -5.26
CA LEU A 145 6.47 11.33 -5.31
C LEU A 145 6.86 10.19 -6.26
N LYS A 146 6.16 9.07 -6.22
CA LYS A 146 6.39 7.93 -7.10
C LYS A 146 6.09 8.27 -8.57
N PHE A 147 4.98 8.96 -8.83
CA PHE A 147 4.57 9.38 -10.16
C PHE A 147 5.58 10.37 -10.76
N LEU A 148 5.98 11.39 -10.01
CA LEU A 148 7.00 12.36 -10.42
C LEU A 148 8.32 11.67 -10.73
N ARG A 149 8.77 10.75 -9.88
CA ARG A 149 10.01 9.99 -10.12
C ARG A 149 9.94 9.16 -11.40
N LYS A 150 8.80 8.51 -11.65
CA LYS A 150 8.59 7.71 -12.87
C LYS A 150 8.53 8.59 -14.12
N LYS A 151 7.98 9.81 -14.03
CA LYS A 151 7.89 10.76 -15.14
C LYS A 151 9.23 11.43 -15.47
N PHE A 152 10.00 11.85 -14.47
CA PHE A 152 11.28 12.55 -14.68
C PHE A 152 12.48 11.60 -14.84
N SER A 153 12.37 10.35 -14.40
CA SER A 153 13.46 9.37 -14.51
C SER A 153 12.88 7.97 -14.81
N PRO A 154 12.35 7.77 -16.03
CA PRO A 154 11.79 6.48 -16.42
C PRO A 154 12.90 5.40 -16.43
N PRO A 155 12.64 4.22 -15.85
CA PRO A 155 13.62 3.14 -15.83
C PRO A 155 13.85 2.56 -17.23
N SER A 156 15.05 2.03 -17.49
CA SER A 156 15.47 1.57 -18.82
C SER A 156 14.51 0.57 -19.46
N TYR A 157 13.92 -0.33 -18.67
CA TYR A 157 12.93 -1.32 -19.14
C TYR A 157 11.63 -0.69 -19.67
N SER A 158 11.26 0.51 -19.20
CA SER A 158 10.05 1.20 -19.68
C SER A 158 10.19 1.81 -21.07
N LYS A 159 11.41 1.81 -21.64
CA LYS A 159 11.67 2.26 -23.01
C LYS A 159 11.52 1.15 -24.05
N LEU A 160 11.35 -0.10 -23.60
CA LEU A 160 11.25 -1.30 -24.44
C LEU A 160 9.81 -1.84 -24.56
N SER A 161 8.84 -1.16 -23.92
CA SER A 161 7.40 -1.48 -24.00
C SER A 161 6.67 -0.55 -24.96
#